data_AF-A0A7V5NZD8-F1
#
_entry.id   AF-A0A7V5NZD8-F1
#
_cell.length_a   1.000
_cell.length_b   1.000
_cell.length_c   1.000
_cell.angle_alpha   90.00
_cell.angle_beta   90.00
_cell.angle_gamma   90.00
#
_symmetry.space_group_name_H-M   'P 1'
#
loop_
_entity.id
_entity.type
_entity.pdbx_description
1 polymer ?
#
loop_
_entity_poly.entity_id
_entity_poly.type
_entity_poly.pdbx_seq_one_letter_code
_entity_poly.pdbx_strand_id
1 'polypeptide(L)'
;YIVDPKKEHIAVLEARKLGIPIVAIVDTNCDPDLIDYIIPGNDDAIRAIKLLTSKIADACLEGKSLWEEKLQAETDKEIEAEMLEAAEASSEEEAEKLAEEIVSEALSATESEAVTQAENQE
;
A
#
# COMPACT_ATOMS: atom_id res chain seq x y z
N TYR A 1 8.37 -6.28 -8.09
CA TYR A 1 9.72 -5.83 -8.47
C TYR A 1 10.57 -7.04 -8.82
N ILE A 2 11.33 -7.01 -9.91
CA ILE A 2 12.14 -8.14 -10.40
C ILE A 2 13.59 -7.68 -10.60
N VAL A 3 14.54 -8.53 -10.23
CA VAL A 3 15.98 -8.36 -10.51
C VAL A 3 16.35 -9.31 -11.64
N ASP A 4 17.11 -8.84 -12.62
CA ASP A 4 17.51 -9.60 -13.82
C ASP A 4 16.32 -10.24 -14.58
N PRO A 5 15.54 -9.43 -15.33
CA PRO A 5 14.42 -9.89 -16.17
C PRO A 5 14.78 -10.96 -17.19
N LYS A 6 16.05 -11.00 -17.63
CA LYS A 6 16.52 -11.98 -18.61
C LYS A 6 16.63 -13.37 -17.99
N LYS A 7 17.18 -13.49 -16.79
CA LYS A 7 17.18 -14.76 -16.06
C LYS A 7 15.76 -15.10 -15.59
N GLU A 8 15.02 -14.12 -15.08
CA GLU A 8 13.68 -14.31 -14.50
C GLU A 8 12.52 -14.06 -15.49
N HIS A 9 12.70 -14.50 -16.74
CA HIS A 9 11.72 -14.35 -17.81
C HIS A 9 10.35 -15.00 -17.49
N ILE A 10 10.32 -16.09 -16.71
CA ILE A 10 9.07 -16.75 -16.30
C ILE A 10 8.23 -15.81 -15.43
N ALA A 11 8.86 -15.17 -14.43
CA ALA A 11 8.18 -14.23 -13.53
C ALA A 11 7.63 -13.03 -14.30
N VAL A 12 8.38 -12.52 -15.28
CA VAL A 12 7.93 -11.42 -16.17
C VAL A 12 6.69 -11.85 -16.96
N LEU A 13 6.70 -13.06 -17.54
CA LEU A 13 5.57 -13.57 -18.32
C LEU A 13 4.33 -13.83 -17.47
N GLU A 14 4.49 -14.34 -16.25
CA GLU A 14 3.39 -14.57 -15.32
C GLU A 14 2.78 -13.26 -14.83
N ALA A 15 3.61 -12.29 -14.42
CA ALA A 15 3.15 -10.97 -14.03
C ALA A 15 2.36 -10.29 -15.16
N ARG A 16 2.86 -10.39 -16.40
CA ARG A 16 2.17 -9.85 -17.58
C ARG A 16 0.84 -10.55 -17.87
N LYS A 17 0.77 -11.87 -17.71
CA LYS A 17 -0.49 -12.63 -17.86
C LYS A 17 -1.54 -12.22 -16.83
N LEU A 18 -1.10 -11.92 -15.61
CA LEU A 18 -1.96 -11.46 -14.51
C LEU A 18 -2.29 -9.96 -14.59
N GLY A 19 -1.66 -9.21 -15.51
CA GLY A 19 -1.84 -7.75 -15.61
C GLY A 19 -1.21 -6.98 -14.44
N ILE A 20 -0.22 -7.57 -13.79
CA ILE A 20 0.49 -6.94 -12.66
C ILE A 20 1.58 -6.01 -13.24
N PRO A 21 1.64 -4.74 -12.83
CA PRO A 21 2.67 -3.82 -13.29
C PRO A 21 4.07 -4.25 -12.83
N ILE A 22 5.01 -4.25 -13.76
CA ILE A 22 6.35 -4.78 -13.56
C ILE A 22 7.35 -3.63 -13.40
N VAL A 23 8.00 -3.60 -12.24
CA VAL A 23 9.17 -2.77 -11.96
C VAL A 23 10.41 -3.64 -11.99
N ALA A 24 11.43 -3.31 -12.77
CA ALA A 24 12.65 -4.13 -12.83
C ALA A 24 13.93 -3.36 -13.16
N ILE A 25 15.08 -3.93 -12.75
CA ILE A 25 16.41 -3.46 -13.17
C ILE A 25 16.70 -3.96 -14.58
N VAL A 26 17.08 -3.06 -15.48
CA VAL A 26 17.47 -3.39 -16.85
C VAL A 26 18.93 -3.04 -17.06
N ASP A 27 19.73 -4.04 -17.39
CA ASP A 27 21.10 -3.88 -17.90
C ASP A 27 21.14 -3.96 -19.44
N THR A 28 22.32 -3.77 -20.02
CA THR A 28 22.61 -3.82 -21.47
C THR A 28 22.14 -5.08 -22.20
N ASN A 29 21.84 -6.14 -21.46
CA ASN A 29 21.53 -7.47 -22.00
C ASN A 29 20.03 -7.85 -21.94
N CYS A 30 19.19 -6.97 -21.40
CA CYS A 30 17.76 -7.17 -21.15
C CYS A 30 16.90 -6.32 -22.12
N ASP A 31 15.79 -6.88 -22.59
CA ASP A 31 14.83 -6.18 -23.44
C ASP A 31 13.86 -5.32 -22.58
N PRO A 32 13.86 -3.98 -22.73
CA PRO A 32 13.06 -3.08 -21.89
C PRO A 32 11.55 -3.11 -22.21
N ASP A 33 11.17 -3.59 -23.39
CA ASP A 33 9.78 -3.55 -23.89
C ASP A 33 8.79 -4.42 -23.09
N LEU A 34 9.31 -5.31 -22.24
CA LEU A 34 8.51 -6.21 -21.40
C LEU A 34 8.21 -5.65 -20.00
N ILE A 35 8.72 -4.45 -19.68
CA ILE A 35 8.74 -3.88 -18.33
C ILE A 35 8.05 -2.51 -18.34
N ASP A 36 7.15 -2.27 -17.38
CA ASP A 36 6.40 -1.01 -17.30
C ASP A 36 7.24 0.11 -16.68
N TYR A 37 7.98 -0.21 -15.62
CA TYR A 37 8.84 0.73 -14.91
C TYR A 37 10.28 0.25 -14.90
N ILE A 38 11.08 0.87 -15.76
CA ILE A 38 12.47 0.49 -16.02
C ILE A 38 13.41 1.26 -15.09
N ILE A 39 14.28 0.53 -14.40
CA ILE A 39 15.39 1.09 -13.63
C ILE A 39 16.70 0.72 -14.34
N PRO A 40 17.34 1.63 -15.08
CA PRO A 40 18.60 1.31 -15.74
C PRO A 40 19.70 1.09 -14.68
N GLY A 41 20.38 -0.05 -14.74
CA GLY A 41 21.40 -0.39 -13.74
C GLY A 41 22.08 -1.72 -14.01
N ASN A 42 23.16 -1.96 -13.27
CA ASN A 42 23.92 -3.20 -13.33
C ASN A 42 23.28 -4.26 -12.41
N ASP A 43 22.76 -5.33 -13.00
CA ASP A 43 22.12 -6.47 -12.32
C ASP A 43 23.09 -7.62 -11.99
N ASP A 44 24.30 -7.65 -12.55
CA ASP A 44 25.32 -8.66 -12.23
C ASP A 44 26.07 -8.36 -10.91
N ALA A 45 26.16 -7.09 -10.52
CA ALA A 45 26.92 -6.69 -9.35
C ALA A 45 26.09 -6.79 -8.06
N ILE A 46 26.51 -7.69 -7.15
CA ILE A 46 25.87 -7.87 -5.83
C ILE A 46 25.73 -6.55 -5.03
N ARG A 47 26.68 -5.63 -5.17
CA ARG A 47 26.62 -4.32 -4.52
C ARG A 47 25.50 -3.44 -5.08
N ALA A 48 25.32 -3.47 -6.40
CA ALA A 48 24.28 -2.70 -7.08
C ALA A 48 22.90 -3.27 -6.75
N ILE A 49 22.73 -4.60 -6.83
CA ILE A 49 21.48 -5.27 -6.43
C ILE A 49 21.14 -4.93 -4.98
N LYS A 50 22.08 -5.11 -4.04
CA LYS A 50 21.82 -4.80 -2.62
C LYS A 50 21.40 -3.35 -2.41
N LEU A 51 22.07 -2.42 -3.08
CA LEU A 51 21.75 -0.99 -2.99
C LEU A 51 20.32 -0.73 -3.49
N LEU A 52 19.97 -1.19 -4.69
CA LEU A 52 18.65 -0.96 -5.26
C LEU A 52 17.55 -1.66 -4.46
N THR A 53 17.75 -2.93 -4.10
CA THR A 53 16.78 -3.67 -3.30
C THR A 53 16.57 -3.02 -1.93
N SER A 54 17.62 -2.52 -1.27
CA SER A 54 17.46 -1.78 0.00
C SER A 54 16.62 -0.51 -0.18
N LYS A 55 16.87 0.25 -1.25
CA LYS A 55 16.14 1.50 -1.51
C LYS A 55 14.67 1.25 -1.86
N ILE A 56 14.38 0.16 -2.55
CA ILE A 56 13.01 -0.26 -2.85
C ILE A 56 12.31 -0.73 -1.58
N ALA A 57 12.99 -1.46 -0.70
CA ALA A 57 12.44 -1.85 0.59
C ALA A 57 12.10 -0.63 1.47
N ASP A 58 13.04 0.33 1.57
CA ASP A 58 12.81 1.60 2.27
C ASP A 58 11.57 2.32 1.71
N ALA A 59 11.48 2.45 0.38
CA ALA A 59 10.35 3.10 -0.29
C ALA A 59 9.01 2.39 -0.05
N CYS A 60 8.99 1.05 0.01
CA CYS A 60 7.78 0.30 0.33
C CYS A 60 7.32 0.56 1.78
N LEU A 61 8.25 0.67 2.73
CA LEU A 61 7.93 0.97 4.13
C LEU A 61 7.41 2.40 4.31
N GLU A 62 8.08 3.38 3.69
CA GLU A 62 7.62 4.76 3.67
C GLU A 62 6.25 4.89 3.01
N GLY A 63 6.05 4.21 1.88
CA GLY A 63 4.78 4.15 1.17
C GLY A 63 3.65 3.54 2.00
N LYS A 64 3.93 2.49 2.78
CA LYS A 64 2.97 1.87 3.70
C LYS A 64 2.55 2.85 4.80
N SER A 65 3.52 3.49 5.47
CA SER A 65 3.24 4.46 6.54
C SER A 65 2.39 5.63 6.04
N LEU A 66 2.74 6.19 4.87
CA LEU A 66 1.98 7.29 4.27
C LEU A 66 0.58 6.86 3.81
N TRP A 67 0.41 5.61 3.40
CA TRP A 67 -0.90 5.07 3.04
C TRP A 67 -1.79 4.95 4.27
N GLU A 68 -1.27 4.42 5.38
CA GLU A 68 -1.97 4.30 6.65
C GLU A 68 -2.39 5.67 7.20
N GLU A 69 -1.48 6.65 7.20
CA GLU A 69 -1.80 8.02 7.62
C GLU A 69 -2.90 8.66 6.75
N LYS A 70 -2.87 8.43 5.43
CA LYS A 70 -3.91 8.93 4.52
C LYS A 70 -5.25 8.27 4.76
N LEU A 71 -5.26 6.95 4.93
CA LEU A 71 -6.48 6.20 5.20
C LEU A 71 -7.11 6.70 6.50
N GLN A 72 -6.32 6.83 7.56
CA GLN A 72 -6.80 7.35 8.84
C GLN A 72 -7.31 8.80 8.70
N ALA A 73 -6.62 9.66 7.96
CA ALA A 73 -7.09 11.02 7.70
C ALA A 73 -8.32 11.10 6.79
N GLU A 74 -8.60 10.09 5.97
CA GLU A 74 -9.86 9.97 5.22
C GLU A 74 -10.98 9.48 6.14
N THR A 75 -10.74 8.44 6.95
CA THR A 75 -11.70 7.94 7.94
C THR A 75 -12.08 9.03 8.95
N ASP A 76 -11.12 9.79 9.48
CA ASP A 76 -11.38 10.87 10.43
C ASP A 76 -12.25 11.98 9.80
N LYS A 77 -12.05 12.28 8.51
CA LYS A 77 -12.87 13.27 7.78
C LYS A 77 -14.27 12.76 7.48
N GLU A 78 -14.41 11.48 7.16
CA GLU A 78 -15.72 10.86 6.93
C GLU A 78 -16.53 10.84 8.23
N ILE A 79 -15.89 10.49 9.36
CA ILE A 79 -16.52 10.55 10.68
C ILE A 79 -16.89 11.99 11.05
N GLU A 80 -16.00 12.97 10.84
CA GLU A 80 -16.30 14.38 11.14
C GLU A 80 -17.47 14.91 10.30
N ALA A 81 -17.57 14.48 9.03
CA ALA A 81 -18.69 14.81 8.15
C ALA A 81 -20.01 14.16 8.59
N GLU A 82 -20.00 12.87 8.96
CA GLU A 82 -21.19 12.18 9.49
C GLU A 82 -21.64 12.74 10.84
N MET A 83 -20.70 13.12 11.72
CA MET A 83 -21.02 13.77 13.00
C MET A 83 -21.64 15.16 12.80
N LEU A 84 -21.18 15.92 11.80
CA LEU A 84 -21.77 17.22 11.44
C LEU A 84 -23.17 17.06 10.84
N GLU A 85 -23.39 16.08 9.95
CA GLU A 85 -24.73 15.79 9.41
C GLU A 85 -25.69 15.28 10.50
N ALA A 86 -25.22 14.44 11.42
CA ALA A 86 -26.03 13.96 12.55
C ALA A 86 -26.41 15.09 13.52
N ALA A 87 -25.51 16.06 13.74
CA ALA A 87 -25.76 17.23 14.57
C ALA A 87 -26.75 18.23 13.92
N GLU A 88 -26.80 18.30 12.59
CA GLU A 88 -27.80 19.12 11.87
C GLU A 88 -29.17 18.44 11.75
N ALA A 89 -29.24 17.11 11.84
CA ALA A 89 -30.46 16.33 11.59
C ALA A 89 -31.30 15.97 12.84
N SER A 90 -30.78 16.04 14.07
CA SER A 90 -31.54 15.61 15.26
C SER A 90 -31.43 16.51 16.51
N SER A 91 -32.42 16.37 17.40
CA SER A 91 -32.46 16.98 18.73
C SER A 91 -31.30 16.51 19.61
N GLU A 92 -30.83 17.37 20.52
CA GLU A 92 -29.59 17.24 21.31
C GLU A 92 -29.36 15.84 21.95
N GLU A 93 -30.40 15.10 22.37
CA GLU A 93 -30.27 13.75 22.95
C GLU A 93 -30.02 12.61 21.93
N GLU A 94 -30.48 12.75 20.68
CA GLU A 94 -30.30 11.73 19.64
C GLU A 94 -28.94 11.90 18.93
N ALA A 95 -28.48 13.15 18.78
CA ALA A 95 -27.16 13.45 18.23
C ALA A 95 -26.03 12.92 19.12
N GLU A 96 -26.19 13.00 20.45
CA GLU A 96 -25.18 12.52 21.40
C GLU A 96 -25.07 10.99 21.39
N LYS A 97 -26.19 10.27 21.24
CA LYS A 97 -26.19 8.80 21.08
C LYS A 97 -25.60 8.35 19.75
N LEU A 98 -25.94 9.02 18.64
CA LEU A 98 -25.42 8.67 17.33
C LEU A 98 -23.90 8.93 17.26
N ALA A 99 -23.44 10.01 17.87
CA ALA A 99 -22.03 10.33 18.03
C ALA A 99 -21.28 9.25 18.85
N GLU A 100 -21.85 8.80 19.97
CA GLU A 100 -21.25 7.71 20.77
C GLU A 100 -21.21 6.37 20.00
N GLU A 101 -22.24 6.07 19.21
CA GLU A 101 -22.33 4.82 18.45
C GLU A 101 -21.31 4.81 17.28
N ILE A 102 -21.20 5.91 16.53
CA ILE A 102 -20.23 6.08 15.43
C ILE A 102 -18.79 5.99 15.95
N VAL A 103 -18.51 6.62 17.10
CA VAL A 103 -17.18 6.54 17.74
C VAL A 103 -16.88 5.11 18.21
N SER A 104 -17.87 4.39 18.73
CA SER A 104 -17.68 2.99 19.17
C SER A 104 -17.41 2.04 17.99
N GLU A 105 -18.04 2.28 16.85
CA GLU A 105 -17.90 1.42 15.66
C GLU A 105 -16.57 1.69 14.94
N ALA A 106 -16.09 2.93 14.94
CA ALA A 106 -14.76 3.30 14.45
C ALA A 106 -13.61 2.67 15.29
N LEU A 107 -13.77 2.62 16.62
CA LEU A 107 -12.83 1.93 17.52
C LEU A 107 -12.82 0.41 17.29
N SER A 108 -13.99 -0.19 17.01
CA SER A 108 -14.10 -1.61 16.67
C SER A 108 -13.49 -1.95 15.30
N ALA A 109 -13.62 -1.07 14.31
CA ALA A 109 -13.08 -1.30 12.96
C ALA A 109 -11.54 -1.24 12.96
N THR A 110 -10.96 -0.26 13.66
CA THR A 110 -9.50 -0.10 13.82
C THR A 110 -8.86 -1.26 14.60
N GLU A 111 -9.54 -1.83 15.59
CA GLU A 111 -9.09 -3.04 16.28
C GLU A 111 -9.17 -4.30 15.40
N SER A 112 -10.18 -4.41 14.50
CA SER A 112 -10.30 -5.57 13.60
C SER A 112 -9.25 -5.60 12.48
N GLU A 113 -8.81 -4.44 12.01
CA GLU A 113 -7.76 -4.31 11.00
C GLU A 113 -6.35 -4.52 11.60
N ALA A 114 -6.15 -4.14 12.87
CA ALA A 114 -4.91 -4.42 13.58
C ALA A 114 -4.71 -5.93 13.85
N VAL A 115 -5.77 -6.68 14.14
CA VAL A 115 -5.70 -8.13 14.40
C VAL A 115 -5.46 -8.93 13.11
N THR A 116 -6.04 -8.53 11.98
CA THR A 116 -5.82 -9.21 10.69
C THR A 116 -4.42 -8.99 10.09
N GLN A 117 -3.72 -7.91 10.46
CA GLN A 117 -2.31 -7.73 10.08
C GLN A 117 -1.34 -8.57 10.94
N ALA A 118 -1.72 -8.98 12.15
CA ALA A 118 -0.87 -9.78 13.03
C ALA A 118 -0.88 -11.29 12.70
N GLU A 119 -2.00 -11.84 12.21
CA GLU A 119 -2.11 -13.27 11.88
C GLU A 119 -1.46 -13.67 10.54
N ASN A 120 -1.12 -12.72 9.66
CA ASN A 120 -0.48 -13.01 8.36
C ASN A 120 1.06 -12.89 8.38
N GLN A 121 1.69 -12.85 9.57
CA GLN A 121 3.15 -12.81 9.74
C GLN A 121 3.75 -14.06 10.42
N GLU A 122 3.01 -15.17 10.58
CA GLU A 122 3.59 -16.49 10.92
C GLU A 122 3.84 -17.37 9.70
#